data_AF-A0A847Z1B1-F1
#
_entry.id   AF-A0A847Z1B1-F1
#
_cell.length_a   1.000
_cell.length_b   1.000
_cell.length_c   1.000
_cell.angle_alpha   90.00
_cell.angle_beta   90.00
_cell.angle_gamma   90.00
#
_symmetry.space_group_name_H-M   'P 1'
#
loop_
_entity.id
_entity.type
_entity.pdbx_description
1 polymer ?
#
loop_
_entity_poly.entity_id
_entity_poly.type
_entity_poly.pdbx_seq_one_letter_code
_entity_poly.pdbx_strand_id
1 'polypeptide(L)'
;MKAKRSVILLITAILSTAYFIYLIAYFGNAIGGSTGDEQIGAAIATALIMPHMIVVVLGAIFCWLGYFLRKKGFALVGAILFCVALALFFMYFMFTVPLIVLGFIGYANQGKLNKAAASAAAPAQNV
;
A
#
# COMPACT_ATOMS: atom_id res chain seq x y z
N MET A 1 -1.22 -9.94 27.55
CA MET A 1 -1.19 -10.71 26.27
C MET A 1 -0.49 -9.92 25.17
N LYS A 2 0.51 -10.51 24.49
CA LYS A 2 1.15 -9.86 23.32
C LYS A 2 0.14 -9.85 22.18
N ALA A 3 -0.42 -8.69 21.90
CA ALA A 3 -1.45 -8.57 20.89
C ALA A 3 -0.86 -8.90 19.51
N LYS A 4 -1.46 -9.87 18.78
CA LYS A 4 -0.95 -10.35 17.47
C LYS A 4 -0.98 -9.24 16.43
N ARG A 5 -0.10 -9.32 15.43
CA ARG A 5 -0.04 -8.41 14.27
C ARG A 5 -0.45 -9.16 13.01
N SER A 6 -1.07 -8.46 12.05
CA SER A 6 -1.43 -9.05 10.76
C SER A 6 -0.20 -9.19 9.88
N VAL A 7 0.14 -10.43 9.56
CA VAL A 7 1.21 -10.78 8.63
C VAL A 7 0.86 -10.32 7.20
N ILE A 8 -0.42 -10.40 6.81
CA ILE A 8 -0.88 -9.93 5.50
C ILE A 8 -0.67 -8.43 5.32
N LEU A 9 -0.91 -7.63 6.37
CA LEU A 9 -0.67 -6.19 6.29
C LEU A 9 0.83 -5.87 6.13
N LEU A 10 1.70 -6.66 6.77
CA LEU A 10 3.15 -6.55 6.57
C LEU A 10 3.54 -6.90 5.12
N ILE A 11 3.02 -8.00 4.59
CA ILE A 11 3.26 -8.41 3.20
C ILE A 11 2.81 -7.30 2.24
N THR A 12 1.63 -6.72 2.48
CA THR A 12 1.11 -5.60 1.66
C THR A 12 2.04 -4.39 1.71
N ALA A 13 2.52 -4.02 2.91
CA ALA A 13 3.44 -2.89 3.09
C ALA A 13 4.78 -3.11 2.37
N ILE A 14 5.34 -4.32 2.46
CA ILE A 14 6.59 -4.68 1.78
C ILE A 14 6.37 -4.68 0.26
N LEU A 15 5.31 -5.31 -0.23
CA LEU A 15 5.06 -5.45 -1.66
C LEU A 15 4.77 -4.09 -2.34
N SER A 16 4.00 -3.23 -1.67
CA SER A 16 3.74 -1.86 -2.15
C SER A 16 5.00 -0.99 -2.13
N THR A 17 5.87 -1.18 -1.13
CA THR A 17 7.17 -0.49 -1.06
C THR A 17 8.09 -0.96 -2.19
N ALA A 18 8.18 -2.27 -2.43
CA ALA A 18 8.95 -2.84 -3.53
C ALA A 18 8.44 -2.36 -4.90
N TYR A 19 7.12 -2.30 -5.08
CA TYR A 19 6.50 -1.77 -6.29
C TYR A 19 6.83 -0.28 -6.50
N PHE A 20 6.78 0.53 -5.44
CA PHE A 20 7.17 1.94 -5.52
C PHE A 20 8.65 2.13 -5.90
N ILE A 21 9.55 1.32 -5.32
CA ILE A 21 10.98 1.32 -5.69
C ILE A 21 11.16 0.97 -7.17
N TYR A 22 10.43 -0.03 -7.66
CA TYR A 22 10.43 -0.39 -9.09
C TYR A 22 10.01 0.78 -9.97
N LEU A 23 8.93 1.50 -9.62
CA LEU A 23 8.46 2.66 -10.37
C LEU A 23 9.52 3.78 -10.44
N ILE A 24 10.12 4.14 -9.29
CA ILE A 24 11.19 5.16 -9.27
C ILE A 24 12.37 4.72 -10.13
N ALA A 25 12.83 3.48 -9.99
CA ALA A 25 13.96 2.97 -10.75
C ALA A 25 13.67 2.97 -12.26
N TYR A 26 12.47 2.54 -12.66
CA TYR A 26 12.09 2.47 -14.08
C TYR A 26 11.99 3.86 -14.71
N PHE A 27 11.20 4.77 -14.14
CA PHE A 27 11.01 6.12 -14.70
C PHE A 27 12.23 7.03 -14.50
N GLY A 28 12.96 6.84 -13.40
CA GLY A 28 14.23 7.54 -13.17
C GLY A 28 15.30 7.17 -14.21
N ASN A 29 15.45 5.88 -14.52
CA ASN A 29 16.33 5.44 -15.59
C ASN A 29 15.84 5.87 -16.97
N ALA A 30 14.52 5.89 -17.21
CA ALA A 30 13.96 6.34 -18.49
C ALA A 30 14.35 7.79 -18.81
N ILE A 31 14.30 8.70 -17.83
CA ILE A 31 14.73 10.10 -18.03
C ILE A 31 16.25 10.21 -18.08
N GLY A 32 16.96 9.53 -17.17
CA GLY A 32 18.40 9.64 -17.03
C GLY A 32 19.21 8.96 -18.15
N GLY A 33 18.62 7.99 -18.84
CA GLY A 33 19.27 7.23 -19.92
C GLY A 33 18.94 7.69 -21.34
N SER A 34 17.93 8.56 -21.51
CA SER A 34 17.51 9.09 -22.83
C SER A 34 18.26 10.37 -23.22
N THR A 35 18.46 10.61 -24.51
CA THR A 35 19.11 11.83 -25.04
C THR A 35 18.31 12.49 -26.17
N GLY A 36 18.44 13.80 -26.35
CA GLY A 36 17.74 14.54 -27.40
C GLY A 36 16.21 14.49 -27.24
N ASP A 37 15.48 14.31 -28.35
CA ASP A 37 14.01 14.33 -28.38
C ASP A 37 13.38 13.18 -27.57
N GLU A 38 14.07 12.05 -27.43
CA GLU A 38 13.61 10.90 -26.64
C GLU A 38 13.45 11.26 -25.15
N GLN A 39 14.28 12.18 -24.65
CA GLN A 39 14.21 12.67 -23.28
C GLN A 39 12.93 13.48 -23.01
N ILE A 40 12.46 14.22 -24.01
CA ILE A 40 11.19 14.95 -23.92
C ILE A 40 10.03 13.95 -23.82
N GLY A 41 10.05 12.90 -24.64
CA GLY A 41 9.07 11.82 -24.55
C GLY A 41 9.06 11.12 -23.19
N ALA A 42 10.24 10.77 -22.67
CA ALA A 42 10.40 10.14 -21.36
C ALA A 42 9.92 11.04 -20.20
N ALA A 43 10.19 12.35 -20.28
CA ALA A 43 9.73 13.31 -19.29
C ALA A 43 8.20 13.45 -19.29
N ILE A 44 7.57 13.52 -20.45
CA ILE A 44 6.10 13.57 -20.58
C ILE A 44 5.46 12.30 -20.03
N ALA A 45 5.98 11.12 -20.39
CA ALA A 45 5.48 9.85 -19.87
C ALA A 45 5.60 9.76 -18.34
N THR A 46 6.73 10.23 -17.78
CA THR A 46 6.95 10.25 -16.33
C THR A 46 6.00 11.22 -15.63
N ALA A 47 5.78 12.40 -16.20
CA ALA A 47 4.85 13.38 -15.65
C ALA A 47 3.41 12.84 -15.60
N LEU A 48 3.01 12.06 -16.61
CA LEU A 48 1.68 11.46 -16.68
C LEU A 48 1.44 10.39 -15.60
N ILE A 49 2.45 9.57 -15.28
CA ILE A 49 2.33 8.54 -14.23
C ILE A 49 2.65 9.05 -12.82
N MET A 50 3.33 10.20 -12.70
CA MET A 50 3.67 10.81 -11.41
C MET A 50 2.51 10.86 -10.38
N PRO A 51 1.27 11.28 -10.73
CA PRO A 51 0.16 11.25 -9.77
C PRO A 51 -0.15 9.84 -9.26
N HIS A 52 -0.03 8.81 -10.08
CA HIS A 52 -0.17 7.41 -9.63
C HIS A 52 0.94 7.04 -8.63
N MET A 53 2.20 7.37 -8.93
CA MET A 53 3.34 7.04 -8.07
C MET A 53 3.21 7.67 -6.67
N ILE A 54 2.77 8.94 -6.61
CA ILE A 54 2.55 9.67 -5.36
C ILE A 54 1.47 8.97 -4.51
N VAL A 55 0.36 8.57 -5.12
CA VAL A 55 -0.73 7.91 -4.37
C VAL A 55 -0.31 6.49 -3.91
N VAL A 56 0.47 5.76 -4.71
CA VAL A 56 1.00 4.44 -4.31
C VAL A 56 1.91 4.56 -3.09
N VAL A 57 2.83 5.52 -3.04
CA VAL A 57 3.71 5.69 -1.87
C VAL A 57 2.95 6.12 -0.62
N LEU A 58 1.96 7.01 -0.76
CA LEU A 58 1.07 7.36 0.35
C LEU A 58 0.34 6.12 0.86
N GLY A 59 -0.20 5.29 -0.04
CA GLY A 59 -0.82 4.01 0.31
C GLY A 59 0.13 3.09 1.08
N ALA A 60 1.37 2.97 0.63
CA ALA A 60 2.41 2.17 1.30
C ALA A 60 2.73 2.70 2.71
N ILE A 61 2.87 4.02 2.88
CA ILE A 61 3.08 4.67 4.17
C ILE A 61 1.92 4.35 5.13
N PHE A 62 0.68 4.45 4.66
CA PHE A 62 -0.49 4.11 5.48
C PHE A 62 -0.55 2.63 5.84
N CYS A 63 -0.12 1.71 4.97
CA CYS A 63 0.02 0.29 5.30
C CYS A 63 1.08 0.07 6.41
N TRP A 64 2.22 0.73 6.33
CA TRP A 64 3.25 0.70 7.38
C TRP A 64 2.72 1.25 8.70
N LEU A 65 2.07 2.41 8.69
CA LEU A 65 1.44 3.01 9.87
C LEU A 65 0.36 2.08 10.45
N GLY A 66 -0.48 1.47 9.62
CA GLY A 66 -1.49 0.51 10.06
C GLY A 66 -0.89 -0.74 10.70
N TYR A 67 0.26 -1.20 10.21
CA TYR A 67 0.98 -2.34 10.77
C TYR A 67 1.60 -2.00 12.14
N PHE A 68 2.33 -0.89 12.26
CA PHE A 68 3.00 -0.51 13.50
C PHE A 68 2.02 -0.03 14.59
N LEU A 69 1.04 0.80 14.22
CA LEU A 69 0.07 1.36 15.16
C LEU A 69 -1.09 0.40 15.48
N ARG A 70 -1.18 -0.74 14.77
CA ARG A 70 -2.22 -1.78 14.96
C ARG A 70 -3.65 -1.25 14.77
N LYS A 71 -3.79 -0.10 14.10
CA LYS A 71 -5.08 0.54 13.83
C LYS A 71 -5.57 0.07 12.46
N LYS A 72 -6.70 -0.62 12.45
CA LYS A 72 -7.37 -1.05 11.20
C LYS A 72 -7.69 0.13 10.27
N GLY A 73 -7.95 1.34 10.82
CA GLY A 73 -8.28 2.52 10.01
C GLY A 73 -7.19 2.88 9.01
N PHE A 74 -5.91 2.86 9.41
CA PHE A 74 -4.81 3.17 8.49
C PHE A 74 -4.63 2.10 7.40
N ALA A 75 -4.89 0.83 7.72
CA ALA A 75 -4.91 -0.23 6.71
C ALA A 75 -6.01 0.00 5.65
N LEU A 76 -7.18 0.49 6.06
CA LEU A 76 -8.27 0.81 5.15
C LEU A 76 -7.93 2.00 4.25
N VAL A 77 -7.35 3.07 4.82
CA VAL A 77 -6.91 4.24 4.04
C VAL A 77 -5.87 3.82 3.00
N GLY A 78 -4.89 2.99 3.37
CA GLY A 78 -3.90 2.48 2.41
C GLY A 78 -4.54 1.71 1.24
N ALA A 79 -5.51 0.83 1.52
CA ALA A 79 -6.23 0.09 0.48
C ALA A 79 -7.04 1.01 -0.44
N ILE A 80 -7.72 2.03 0.10
CA ILE A 80 -8.46 3.01 -0.68
C ILE A 80 -7.52 3.83 -1.57
N LEU A 81 -6.35 4.23 -1.05
CA LEU A 81 -5.35 4.95 -1.85
C LEU A 81 -4.86 4.09 -3.01
N PHE A 82 -4.68 2.78 -2.85
CA PHE A 82 -4.38 1.91 -3.99
C PHE A 82 -5.49 1.87 -5.04
N CYS A 83 -6.78 1.94 -4.65
CA CYS A 83 -7.88 2.10 -5.60
C CYS A 83 -7.80 3.44 -6.36
N VAL A 84 -7.50 4.53 -5.66
CA VAL A 84 -7.31 5.85 -6.29
C VAL A 84 -6.12 5.83 -7.24
N ALA A 85 -5.01 5.19 -6.86
CA ALA A 85 -3.86 5.00 -7.73
C ALA A 85 -4.24 4.25 -9.02
N LEU A 86 -5.03 3.17 -8.91
CA LEU A 86 -5.54 2.44 -10.07
C LEU A 86 -6.41 3.33 -10.98
N ALA A 87 -7.26 4.17 -10.40
CA ALA A 87 -8.12 5.08 -11.15
C ALA A 87 -7.32 6.17 -11.89
N LEU A 88 -6.24 6.67 -11.29
CA LEU A 88 -5.36 7.67 -11.90
C LEU A 88 -4.56 7.10 -13.09
N PHE A 89 -4.22 5.81 -13.05
CA PHE A 89 -3.47 5.19 -14.13
C PHE A 89 -3.78 3.68 -14.28
N PHE A 90 -4.86 3.40 -15.02
CA PHE A 90 -5.41 2.05 -15.18
C PHE A 90 -4.44 1.05 -15.81
N MET A 91 -3.48 1.52 -16.62
CA MET A 91 -2.51 0.66 -17.30
C MET A 91 -1.72 -0.24 -16.33
N TYR A 92 -1.47 0.20 -15.10
CA TYR A 92 -0.73 -0.56 -14.08
C TYR A 92 -1.64 -1.42 -13.19
N PHE A 93 -2.80 -1.86 -13.70
CA PHE A 93 -3.74 -2.70 -12.96
C PHE A 93 -3.12 -4.00 -12.47
N MET A 94 -2.21 -4.61 -13.25
CA MET A 94 -1.61 -5.90 -12.92
C MET A 94 -0.82 -5.87 -11.59
N PHE A 95 -0.22 -4.72 -11.26
CA PHE A 95 0.50 -4.53 -9.99
C PHE A 95 -0.39 -3.95 -8.89
N THR A 96 -1.32 -3.07 -9.26
CA THR A 96 -2.13 -2.32 -8.29
C THR A 96 -3.28 -3.17 -7.73
N VAL A 97 -3.93 -4.00 -8.55
CA VAL A 97 -5.06 -4.84 -8.13
C VAL A 97 -4.67 -5.85 -7.04
N PRO A 98 -3.55 -6.59 -7.15
CA PRO A 98 -3.09 -7.45 -6.06
C PRO A 98 -2.86 -6.69 -4.75
N LEU A 99 -2.31 -5.48 -4.82
CA LEU A 99 -2.10 -4.63 -3.63
C LEU A 99 -3.41 -4.19 -2.99
N ILE A 100 -4.42 -3.85 -3.80
CA ILE A 100 -5.78 -3.53 -3.32
C ILE A 100 -6.36 -4.73 -2.55
N VAL A 101 -6.33 -5.92 -3.16
CA VAL A 101 -6.87 -7.14 -2.55
C VAL A 101 -6.14 -7.46 -1.24
N LEU A 102 -4.80 -7.47 -1.26
CA LEU A 102 -3.99 -7.71 -0.07
C LEU A 102 -4.24 -6.64 1.01
N GLY A 103 -4.41 -5.38 0.62
CA GLY A 103 -4.75 -4.27 1.51
C GLY A 103 -6.08 -4.48 2.24
N PHE A 104 -7.15 -4.84 1.51
CA PHE A 104 -8.46 -5.12 2.11
C PHE A 104 -8.44 -6.36 3.00
N ILE A 105 -7.71 -7.42 2.61
CA ILE A 105 -7.52 -8.60 3.46
C ILE A 105 -6.73 -8.23 4.73
N GLY A 106 -5.69 -7.40 4.60
CA GLY A 106 -4.91 -6.87 5.72
C GLY A 106 -5.77 -6.08 6.71
N TYR A 107 -6.67 -5.25 6.20
CA TYR A 107 -7.67 -4.53 6.99
C TYR A 107 -8.60 -5.48 7.75
N ALA A 108 -9.21 -6.44 7.04
CA ALA A 108 -10.15 -7.39 7.65
C ALA A 108 -9.47 -8.25 8.73
N ASN A 109 -8.23 -8.69 8.48
CA ASN A 109 -7.45 -9.47 9.42
C ASN A 109 -7.08 -8.66 10.67
N GLN A 110 -6.63 -7.40 10.52
CA GLN A 110 -6.40 -6.56 11.71
C GLN A 110 -7.67 -6.28 12.51
N GLY A 111 -8.83 -6.17 11.84
CA GLY A 111 -10.11 -6.09 12.52
C GLY A 111 -10.38 -7.30 13.43
N LYS A 112 -10.10 -8.52 12.95
CA LYS A 112 -10.26 -9.77 13.72
C LYS A 112 -9.29 -9.82 14.91
N LEU A 113 -8.02 -9.47 14.69
CA LEU A 113 -7.00 -9.48 15.74
C LEU A 113 -7.30 -8.49 16.86
N ASN A 114 -7.82 -7.31 16.51
CA ASN A 114 -8.21 -6.29 17.50
C ASN A 114 -9.43 -6.74 18.32
N LYS A 115 -10.42 -7.40 17.71
CA LYS A 115 -11.57 -7.98 18.44
C LYS A 115 -11.14 -9.11 19.37
N ALA A 116 -10.29 -10.02 18.91
CA ALA A 116 -9.77 -11.12 19.73
C ALA A 116 -8.97 -10.59 20.95
N ALA A 117 -8.15 -9.55 20.75
CA ALA A 117 -7.44 -8.91 21.85
C ALA A 117 -8.38 -8.25 22.88
N ALA A 118 -9.50 -7.66 22.44
CA ALA A 118 -10.51 -7.08 23.33
C ALA A 118 -11.28 -8.15 24.11
N SER A 119 -11.71 -9.24 23.45
CA SER A 119 -12.44 -10.35 24.09
C SER A 119 -11.61 -11.08 25.14
N ALA A 120 -10.30 -11.16 24.95
CA ALA A 120 -9.42 -11.83 25.90
C ALA A 120 -8.97 -10.89 27.05
N ALA A 121 -9.20 -9.58 26.91
CA ALA A 121 -9.00 -8.60 27.98
C ALA A 121 -10.26 -8.38 28.86
N ALA A 122 -11.44 -8.87 28.43
CA ALA A 122 -12.63 -8.90 29.25
C ALA A 122 -12.43 -9.99 30.34
N PRO A 123 -12.35 -9.64 31.63
CA PRO A 123 -12.13 -10.60 32.70
C PRO A 123 -13.28 -11.60 32.74
N ALA A 124 -12.95 -12.81 33.18
CA ALA A 124 -13.93 -13.79 33.67
C ALA A 124 -14.82 -13.12 34.72
N GLN A 125 -15.95 -12.59 34.30
CA GLN A 125 -17.11 -12.39 35.14
C GLN A 125 -17.98 -13.62 34.91
N ASN A 126 -18.37 -14.29 36.00
CA ASN A 126 -19.23 -15.47 36.10
C ASN A 126 -18.47 -16.79 36.15
N VAL A 127 -18.01 -17.20 37.34
CA VAL A 127 -18.64 -18.25 38.18
C VAL A 127 -18.35 -17.93 39.64
#